data_AF-O70430-F1
#
_entry.id   AF-O70430-F1
#
_cell.length_a   1.000
_cell.length_b   1.000
_cell.length_c   1.000
_cell.angle_alpha   90.00
_cell.angle_beta   90.00
_cell.angle_gamma   90.00
#
_symmetry.space_group_name_H-M   'P 1'
#
loop_
_entity.id
_entity.type
_entity.pdbx_description
1 polymer ?
#
loop_
_entity_poly.entity_id
_entity_poly.type
_entity_poly.pdbx_seq_one_letter_code
_entity_poly.pdbx_strand_id
1 'polypeptide(L)' 'ISALVSFLPILMHWWRAENDEARRCYNDPKCCDFVTNRAYAIASSVVSFYVPLCIMAFVYLRVFREAQKQVKK' A
#
# COMPACT_ATOMS: atom_id res chain seq x y z
N ILE A 1 8.57 -8.43 4.44
CA ILE A 1 7.16 -8.26 4.00
C ILE A 1 7.07 -7.22 2.89
N SER A 2 7.53 -5.98 3.12
CA SER A 2 7.47 -4.92 2.11
C SER A 2 8.08 -5.32 0.76
N ALA A 3 9.27 -5.96 0.75
CA ALA A 3 9.87 -6.43 -0.49
C ALA A 3 9.00 -7.48 -1.24
N LEU A 4 8.29 -8.35 -0.52
CA LEU A 4 7.42 -9.36 -1.14
C LEU A 4 6.15 -8.74 -1.72
N VAL A 5 5.59 -7.73 -1.05
CA VAL A 5 4.37 -7.04 -1.54
C VAL A 5 4.73 -6.08 -2.68
N SER A 6 5.95 -5.56 -2.73
CA SER A 6 6.40 -4.67 -3.81
C SER A 6 6.96 -5.44 -5.01
N PHE A 7 8.02 -6.23 -4.84
CA PHE A 7 8.72 -6.82 -5.98
C PHE A 7 7.93 -7.94 -6.65
N LEU A 8 7.26 -8.78 -5.86
CA LEU A 8 6.63 -9.99 -6.38
C LEU A 8 5.47 -9.67 -7.34
N PRO A 9 4.51 -8.78 -7.01
CA PRO A 9 3.43 -8.43 -7.93
C PRO A 9 3.91 -7.62 -9.14
N ILE A 10 4.96 -6.80 -8.97
CA ILE A 10 5.52 -5.98 -10.05
C ILE A 10 6.21 -6.85 -11.09
N LEU A 11 7.08 -7.77 -10.64
CA LEU A 11 7.84 -8.69 -11.49
C LEU A 11 6.94 -9.75 -12.14
N MET A 12 5.87 -10.18 -11.46
CA MET A 12 4.88 -11.12 -12.01
C MET A 12 3.83 -10.43 -12.90
N HIS A 13 3.92 -9.12 -13.11
CA HIS A 13 2.99 -8.30 -13.92
C HIS A 13 1.52 -8.34 -13.48
N TRP A 14 1.22 -8.80 -12.26
CA TRP A 14 -0.14 -8.86 -11.70
C TRP A 14 -0.75 -7.49 -11.42
N TRP A 15 0.06 -6.43 -11.47
CA TRP A 15 -0.38 -5.05 -11.29
C TRP A 15 -0.99 -4.44 -12.56
N ARG A 16 -0.72 -5.00 -13.74
CA ARG A 16 -1.13 -4.39 -15.03
C ARG A 16 -2.65 -4.30 -15.14
N ALA A 17 -3.13 -3.13 -15.57
CA ALA A 17 -4.53 -2.89 -15.90
C ALA A 17 -4.84 -3.43 -17.31
N GLU A 18 -6.08 -3.87 -17.52
CA GLU A 18 -6.53 -4.41 -18.81
C GLU A 18 -6.94 -3.34 -19.84
N ASN A 19 -6.88 -2.05 -19.47
CA ASN A 19 -7.28 -0.96 -20.36
C ASN A 19 -6.30 -0.80 -21.55
N ASP A 20 -6.83 -0.50 -22.75
CA ASP A 20 -6.03 -0.36 -23.97
C ASP A 20 -4.99 0.77 -23.91
N GLU A 21 -5.29 1.87 -23.22
CA GLU A 21 -4.35 2.96 -22.99
C GLU A 21 -3.20 2.53 -22.07
N ALA A 22 -3.51 1.80 -21.00
CA ALA A 22 -2.51 1.27 -20.08
C ALA A 22 -1.58 0.29 -20.79
N ARG A 23 -2.17 -0.59 -21.61
CA ARG A 23 -1.43 -1.58 -22.40
C ARG A 23 -0.54 -0.94 -23.47
N ARG A 24 -0.97 0.17 -24.08
CA ARG A 24 -0.11 0.98 -24.96
C ARG A 24 1.08 1.55 -24.20
N CYS A 25 0.86 2.10 -23.00
CA CYS A 25 1.95 2.60 -22.16
C CYS A 25 2.94 1.48 -21.77
N TYR A 26 2.46 0.30 -21.38
CA TYR A 26 3.35 -0.81 -20.99
C TYR A 26 4.26 -1.33 -22.13
N ASN A 27 3.86 -1.12 -23.39
CA ASN A 27 4.63 -1.54 -24.56
C ASN A 27 5.53 -0.43 -25.11
N ASP A 28 5.33 0.82 -24.72
CA ASP A 28 6.20 1.93 -25.09
C ASP A 28 7.31 2.09 -24.03
N PRO A 29 8.58 1.83 -24.36
CA PRO A 29 9.69 2.01 -23.42
C PRO A 29 9.88 3.46 -22.95
N LYS A 30 9.25 4.44 -23.61
CA LYS A 30 9.25 5.84 -23.17
C LYS A 30 8.15 6.16 -22.14
N CYS A 31 7.17 5.27 -21.97
CA CYS A 31 6.05 5.49 -21.06
C CYS A 31 6.27 4.72 -19.75
N CYS A 32 6.27 5.43 -18.62
CA CYS A 32 6.47 4.88 -17.28
C CYS A 32 5.36 5.34 -16.32
N ASP A 33 4.12 5.34 -16.80
CA ASP A 33 2.97 5.65 -15.96
C ASP A 33 2.56 4.43 -15.14
N PHE A 34 2.41 4.63 -13.84
CA PHE A 34 2.01 3.58 -12.90
C PHE A 34 0.50 3.34 -12.95
N VAL A 35 0.02 2.82 -14.07
CA VAL A 35 -1.37 2.42 -14.24
C VAL A 35 -1.53 1.02 -13.65
N THR A 36 -2.38 0.86 -12.64
CA THR A 36 -2.58 -0.44 -11.96
C THR A 36 -4.03 -0.90 -12.10
N ASN A 37 -4.27 -2.21 -12.03
CA ASN A 37 -5.63 -2.70 -11.89
C ASN A 37 -6.21 -2.32 -10.51
N ARG A 38 -7.54 -2.20 -10.45
CA ARG A 38 -8.23 -1.78 -9.22
C ARG A 38 -7.95 -2.71 -8.03
N ALA A 39 -7.85 -4.02 -8.27
CA ALA A 39 -7.62 -5.01 -7.22
C ALA A 39 -6.25 -4.82 -6.55
N TYR A 40 -5.21 -4.66 -7.35
CA TYR A 40 -3.85 -4.42 -6.90
C TYR A 40 -3.72 -3.06 -6.23
N ALA A 41 -4.34 -2.01 -6.78
CA ALA A 41 -4.36 -0.69 -6.15
C ALA A 41 -4.93 -0.75 -4.72
N ILE A 42 -6.10 -1.38 -4.55
CA ILE A 42 -6.75 -1.52 -3.25
C ILE A 42 -5.89 -2.38 -2.31
N ALA A 43 -5.50 -3.58 -2.74
CA ALA A 43 -4.75 -4.52 -1.90
C ALA A 43 -3.39 -3.94 -1.47
N SER A 44 -2.65 -3.34 -2.39
CA SER A 44 -1.34 -2.74 -2.13
C SER A 44 -1.46 -1.57 -1.15
N SER A 45 -2.44 -0.67 -1.34
CA SER A 45 -2.69 0.44 -0.41
C SER A 45 -3.09 -0.05 0.98
N VAL A 46 -3.94 -1.08 1.06
CA VAL A 46 -4.38 -1.64 2.36
C VAL A 46 -3.20 -2.23 3.13
N VAL A 47 -2.43 -3.09 2.50
CA VAL A 47 -1.33 -3.78 3.18
C VAL A 47 -0.18 -2.84 3.51
N SER A 48 0.13 -1.89 2.63
CA SER A 48 1.31 -1.01 2.77
C SER A 48 1.04 0.21 3.64
N PHE A 49 -0.18 0.74 3.64
CA PHE A 49 -0.51 1.99 4.33
C PHE A 49 -1.60 1.82 5.39
N TYR A 50 -2.79 1.33 5.02
CA TYR A 50 -3.92 1.35 5.95
C TYR A 50 -3.75 0.41 7.14
N VAL A 51 -3.23 -0.80 6.95
CA VAL A 51 -2.99 -1.75 8.04
C VAL A 51 -1.96 -1.19 9.05
N PRO A 52 -0.76 -0.74 8.62
CA PRO A 52 0.17 -0.05 9.51
C PRO A 52 -0.43 1.20 10.17
N LEU A 53 -1.19 2.01 9.44
CA LEU A 53 -1.84 3.22 9.97
C LEU A 53 -2.81 2.89 11.10
N CYS A 54 -3.67 1.89 10.91
CA CYS A 54 -4.62 1.45 11.95
C CYS A 54 -3.91 0.91 13.19
N ILE A 55 -2.87 0.10 13.01
CA ILE A 55 -2.08 -0.44 14.12
C ILE A 55 -1.41 0.70 14.89
N MET A 56 -0.76 1.63 14.19
CA MET A 56 -0.12 2.80 14.78
C MET A 56 -1.12 3.63 15.58
N ALA A 57 -2.26 4.01 14.97
CA ALA A 57 -3.28 4.79 15.65
C ALA A 57 -3.78 4.10 16.94
N PHE A 58 -4.05 2.80 16.90
CA PHE A 58 -4.51 2.06 18.07
C PHE A 58 -3.44 1.97 19.16
N VAL A 59 -2.20 1.64 18.79
CA VAL A 59 -1.08 1.52 19.75
C VAL A 59 -0.79 2.87 20.39
N TYR A 60 -0.72 3.96 19.61
CA TYR A 60 -0.46 5.29 20.16
C TYR A 60 -1.60 5.78 21.06
N LEU A 61 -2.86 5.49 20.73
CA LEU A 61 -3.98 5.78 21.63
C LEU A 61 -3.84 5.02 22.96
N ARG A 62 -3.39 3.76 22.94
CA ARG A 62 -3.14 2.99 24.16
C ARG A 62 -1.99 3.59 24.97
N VAL A 63 -0.87 3.91 24.34
CA VAL A 63 0.30 4.55 25.00
C VAL A 63 -0.10 5.88 25.63
N PHE A 64 -0.84 6.72 24.90
CA PHE A 64 -1.32 8.00 25.41
C PHE A 64 -2.25 7.83 26.62
N ARG A 65 -3.14 6.84 26.59
CA ARG A 65 -4.03 6.53 27.74
C ARG A 65 -3.24 6.09 28.97
N GLU A 66 -2.20 5.27 28.80
CA GLU A 66 -1.36 4.86 29.93
C GLU A 66 -0.52 6.02 30.47
N ALA A 67 0.03 6.88 29.60
CA ALA A 67 0.72 8.10 30.02
C ALA A 67 -0.20 9.03 30.83
N GLN A 68 -1.46 9.22 30.39
CA GLN A 68 -2.43 10.03 31.15
C GLN A 68 -2.78 9.44 32.52
N LYS A 69 -2.80 8.10 32.67
CA LYS A 69 -3.02 7.48 33.99
C LYS A 69 -1.85 7.72 34.95
N GLN A 70 -0.62 7.73 34.44
CA GLN A 70 0.57 8.01 35.26
C GLN A 70 0.57 9.44 35.80
N VAL A 71 0.14 10.43 35.00
CA VAL A 71 0.05 11.83 35.43
C VAL A 71 -1.04 12.06 36.49
N LYS A 72 -2.09 11.24 36.50
CA LYS A 72 -3.18 11.32 37.50
C LYS A 72 -2.85 10.66 38.84
N LYS A 73 -1.69 10.00 38.95
CA LYS A 73 -1.24 9.32 40.15
C LYS A 73 -0.22 10.18 40.88
#